data_AF-A0A7W3X2A8-F1
#
_entry.id   AF-A0A7W3X2A8-F1
#
_cell.length_a   1.000
_cell.length_b   1.000
_cell.length_c   1.000
_cell.angle_alpha   90.00
_cell.angle_beta   90.00
_cell.angle_gamma   90.00
#
_symmetry.space_group_name_H-M   'P 1'
#
loop_
_entity.id
_entity.type
_entity.pdbx_description
1 polymer ?
#
loop_
_entity_poly.entity_id
_entity_poly.type
_entity_poly.pdbx_seq_one_letter_code
_entity_poly.pdbx_strand_id
1 'polypeptide(L)'
;MQAKISGLITLEQAQQLVKLLEAGDQDTADDVIRELAGPLQRELFEEVGKLTRQLHSALMDFQVDNRLVELANTEIPDAKERLNYVIEMTEQAANKTMDAVEECIPLADSIIINIHSVSPMWEKLMRRDIALDEFKSLCHDVQSFMSHSQHDSNRLRELLNEVLMAQDFQDLTGQMIRRVIDLVREVENNLVSMLTVFGDTAIESTPVAKVDNKIEAEGPIMNAELREDVVTGQDEVDDLLSSLGF
;
A
#
# COMPACT_ATOMS: atom_id res chain seq x y z
N MET A 1 51.13 -27.86 -11.71
CA MET A 1 52.09 -27.25 -10.78
C MET A 1 51.47 -27.39 -9.39
N GLN A 2 51.96 -28.34 -8.59
CA GLN A 2 51.36 -28.71 -7.29
C GLN A 2 51.50 -27.53 -6.31
N ALA A 3 50.38 -27.09 -5.72
CA ALA A 3 50.39 -26.19 -4.59
C ALA A 3 51.17 -26.86 -3.46
N LYS A 4 52.33 -26.30 -3.11
CA LYS A 4 53.03 -26.67 -1.88
C LYS A 4 52.09 -26.35 -0.73
N ILE A 5 51.47 -27.38 -0.15
CA ILE A 5 50.86 -27.28 1.17
C ILE A 5 52.05 -27.10 2.12
N SER A 6 52.44 -25.84 2.33
CA SER A 6 53.37 -25.50 3.41
C SER A 6 52.58 -25.72 4.68
N GLY A 7 52.80 -26.85 5.35
CA GLY A 7 52.14 -27.14 6.62
C GLY A 7 52.35 -25.97 7.60
N LEU A 8 51.31 -25.63 8.36
CA LEU A 8 51.30 -24.52 9.33
C LEU A 8 52.37 -24.67 10.43
N ILE A 9 52.91 -25.89 10.59
CA ILE A 9 53.95 -26.25 11.54
C ILE A 9 54.98 -27.19 10.89
N THR A 10 56.25 -27.05 11.25
CA THR A 10 57.32 -27.98 10.86
C THR A 10 57.46 -29.12 11.88
N LEU A 11 58.02 -30.26 11.46
CA LEU A 11 58.27 -31.42 12.34
C LEU A 11 59.15 -31.04 13.54
N GLU A 12 60.12 -30.15 13.33
CA GLU A 12 61.05 -29.66 14.35
C GLU A 12 60.33 -28.83 15.42
N GLN A 13 59.43 -27.93 15.00
CA GLN A 13 58.59 -27.13 15.92
C GLN A 13 57.62 -28.02 16.72
N ALA A 14 57.05 -29.06 16.11
CA ALA A 14 56.19 -30.02 16.80
C ALA A 14 56.95 -30.83 17.85
N GLN A 15 58.17 -31.27 17.55
CA GLN A 15 59.03 -31.98 18.50
C GLN A 15 59.51 -31.07 19.65
N GLN A 16 59.76 -29.79 19.36
CA GLN A 16 60.13 -28.80 20.37
C GLN A 16 58.97 -28.50 21.33
N LEU A 17 57.75 -28.37 20.82
CA LEU A 17 56.55 -28.18 21.64
C LEU A 17 56.32 -29.37 22.58
N VAL A 18 56.48 -30.61 22.08
CA VAL A 18 56.35 -31.83 22.90
C VAL A 18 57.38 -31.85 24.03
N LYS A 19 58.64 -31.50 23.75
CA LYS A 19 59.69 -31.45 24.79
C LYS A 19 59.42 -30.39 25.86
N LEU A 20 58.87 -29.23 25.48
CA LEU A 20 58.54 -28.16 26.43
C LEU A 20 57.36 -28.57 27.34
N LEU A 21 56.34 -29.22 26.76
CA LEU A 21 55.21 -29.75 27.51
C LEU A 21 55.60 -30.92 28.44
N GLU A 22 56.51 -31.80 28.01
CA GLU A 22 57.06 -32.89 28.85
C GLU A 22 57.92 -32.36 30.01
N ALA A 23 58.57 -31.21 29.84
CA ALA A 23 59.35 -30.54 30.88
C ALA A 23 58.48 -29.73 31.88
N GLY A 24 57.17 -29.62 31.64
CA GLY A 24 56.24 -28.84 32.47
C GLY A 24 56.36 -27.32 32.30
N ASP A 25 57.09 -26.85 31.28
CA ASP A 25 57.28 -25.43 31.00
C ASP A 25 56.20 -24.94 30.03
N GLN A 26 55.03 -24.66 30.60
CA GLN A 26 53.81 -24.34 29.87
C GLN A 26 53.84 -22.91 29.29
N ASP A 27 54.52 -21.98 29.97
CA ASP A 27 54.66 -20.59 29.52
C ASP A 27 55.42 -20.51 28.18
N THR A 28 56.56 -21.21 28.09
CA THR A 28 57.36 -21.24 26.86
C THR A 28 56.66 -22.00 25.72
N ALA A 29 55.85 -23.01 26.04
CA ALA A 29 55.05 -23.73 25.05
C ALA A 29 53.92 -22.86 24.47
N ASP A 30 53.26 -22.06 25.30
CA ASP A 30 52.22 -21.12 24.89
C ASP A 30 52.79 -19.99 24.00
N ASP A 31 54.02 -19.55 24.25
CA ASP A 31 54.72 -18.57 23.40
C ASP A 31 55.00 -19.13 22.00
N VAL A 32 55.42 -20.39 21.88
CA VAL A 32 55.63 -21.06 20.59
C VAL A 32 54.30 -21.20 19.82
N ILE A 33 53.21 -21.55 20.51
CA ILE A 33 51.86 -21.60 19.90
C ILE A 33 51.43 -20.21 19.43
N ARG A 34 51.69 -19.16 20.21
CA ARG A 34 51.34 -17.78 19.86
C ARG A 34 52.12 -17.28 18.65
N GLU A 35 53.39 -17.64 18.54
CA GLU A 35 54.23 -17.33 17.37
C GLU A 35 53.74 -18.05 16.12
N LEU A 36 53.33 -19.31 16.25
CA LEU A 36 52.73 -20.11 15.16
C LEU A 36 51.33 -19.65 14.75
N ALA A 37 50.53 -19.16 15.70
CA ALA A 37 49.18 -18.63 15.46
C ALA A 37 49.20 -17.17 14.96
N GLY A 38 50.30 -16.44 15.14
CA GLY A 38 50.47 -15.05 14.72
C GLY A 38 50.16 -14.80 13.24
N PRO A 39 50.69 -15.58 12.29
CA PRO A 39 50.37 -15.47 10.86
C PRO A 39 48.88 -15.68 10.56
N LEU A 40 48.25 -16.67 11.19
CA LEU A 40 46.83 -16.99 10.98
C LEU A 40 45.92 -15.89 11.54
N GLN A 41 46.24 -15.36 12.71
CA GLN A 41 45.54 -14.22 13.28
C GLN A 41 45.71 -12.98 12.39
N ARG A 42 46.91 -12.73 11.87
CA ARG A 42 47.17 -11.60 10.98
C ARG A 42 46.40 -11.71 9.68
N GLU A 43 46.34 -12.90 9.08
CA GLU A 43 45.54 -13.17 7.87
C GLU A 43 44.04 -12.99 8.15
N LEU A 44 43.54 -13.49 9.28
CA LEU A 44 42.15 -13.26 9.70
C LEU A 44 41.85 -11.78 9.92
N PHE A 45 42.73 -11.04 10.60
CA PHE A 45 42.57 -9.59 10.80
C PHE A 45 42.66 -8.81 9.48
N GLU A 46 43.50 -9.25 8.54
CA GLU A 46 43.57 -8.65 7.20
C GLU A 46 42.29 -8.91 6.40
N GLU A 47 41.73 -10.13 6.45
CA GLU A 47 40.46 -10.45 5.78
C GLU A 47 39.27 -9.74 6.42
N VAL A 48 39.19 -9.68 7.76
CA VAL A 48 38.18 -8.87 8.46
C VAL A 48 38.36 -7.40 8.12
N GLY A 49 39.60 -6.90 8.04
CA GLY A 49 39.90 -5.54 7.62
C GLY A 49 39.48 -5.24 6.18
N LYS A 50 39.66 -6.20 5.25
CA LYS A 50 39.18 -6.11 3.87
C LYS A 50 37.66 -6.08 3.81
N LEU A 51 36.97 -7.00 4.49
CA LEU A 51 35.50 -7.05 4.59
C LEU A 51 34.94 -5.75 5.17
N THR A 52 35.56 -5.23 6.23
CA THR A 52 35.12 -3.99 6.87
C THR A 52 35.33 -2.79 5.96
N ARG A 53 36.43 -2.74 5.21
CA ARG A 53 36.67 -1.70 4.19
C ARG A 53 35.74 -1.83 3.00
N GLN A 54 35.46 -3.05 2.53
CA GLN A 54 34.50 -3.30 1.46
C GLN A 54 33.10 -2.86 1.89
N LEU A 55 32.67 -3.21 3.10
CA LEU A 55 31.40 -2.73 3.67
C LEU A 55 31.39 -1.22 3.78
N HIS A 56 32.46 -0.61 4.30
CA HIS A 56 32.55 0.84 4.44
C HIS A 56 32.54 1.55 3.08
N SER A 57 33.31 1.07 2.10
CA SER A 57 33.31 1.60 0.73
C SER A 57 31.96 1.44 0.06
N ALA A 58 31.29 0.28 0.19
CA ALA A 58 29.94 0.08 -0.33
C ALA A 58 28.91 1.00 0.34
N LEU A 59 29.03 1.22 1.66
CA LEU A 59 28.15 2.11 2.41
C LEU A 59 28.45 3.60 2.10
N MET A 60 29.69 3.94 1.79
CA MET A 60 30.09 5.28 1.35
C MET A 60 29.62 5.55 -0.09
N ASP A 61 29.82 4.60 -1.01
CA ASP A 61 29.28 4.67 -2.37
C ASP A 61 27.73 4.73 -2.35
N PHE A 62 27.09 4.04 -1.40
CA PHE A 62 25.66 4.15 -1.13
C PHE A 62 25.25 5.52 -0.58
N GLN A 63 26.01 6.11 0.35
CA GLN A 63 25.77 7.49 0.81
C GLN A 63 26.02 8.54 -0.28
N VAL A 64 26.82 8.22 -1.29
CA VAL A 64 27.13 9.08 -2.45
C VAL A 64 26.03 9.00 -3.52
N ASP A 65 25.10 8.05 -3.44
CA ASP A 65 23.94 8.01 -4.32
C ASP A 65 22.97 9.14 -3.97
N ASN A 66 23.22 10.30 -4.58
CA ASN A 66 22.42 11.51 -4.45
C ASN A 66 20.92 11.23 -4.68
N ARG A 67 20.56 10.18 -5.42
CA ARG A 67 19.15 9.82 -5.68
C ARG A 67 18.44 9.31 -4.44
N LEU A 68 19.08 8.49 -3.61
CA LEU A 68 18.48 7.99 -2.37
C LEU A 68 18.31 9.10 -1.32
N VAL A 69 19.27 10.01 -1.26
CA VAL A 69 19.20 11.20 -0.39
C VAL A 69 18.06 12.12 -0.85
N GLU A 70 17.86 12.28 -2.15
CA GLU A 70 16.74 13.04 -2.74
C GLU A 70 15.38 12.38 -2.48
N LEU A 71 15.29 11.06 -2.66
CA LEU A 71 14.10 10.26 -2.36
C LEU A 71 13.70 10.43 -0.88
N ALA A 72 14.65 10.26 0.04
CA ALA A 72 14.38 10.31 1.48
C ALA A 72 14.06 11.72 2.00
N ASN A 73 14.75 12.76 1.53
CA ASN A 73 14.60 14.11 2.07
C ASN A 73 13.57 14.97 1.32
N THR A 74 13.22 14.64 0.08
CA THR A 74 12.37 15.48 -0.77
C THR A 74 11.15 14.72 -1.28
N GLU A 75 11.34 13.63 -2.03
CA GLU A 75 10.23 13.00 -2.77
C GLU A 75 9.27 12.22 -1.86
N ILE A 76 9.76 11.50 -0.84
CA ILE A 76 8.90 10.80 0.13
C ILE A 76 8.09 11.78 0.99
N PRO A 77 8.69 12.85 1.57
CA PRO A 77 7.90 13.89 2.24
C PRO A 77 6.86 14.55 1.34
N ASP A 78 7.20 14.89 0.10
CA ASP A 78 6.26 15.44 -0.88
C ASP A 78 5.13 14.44 -1.18
N ALA A 79 5.42 13.16 -1.44
CA ALA A 79 4.42 12.13 -1.63
C ALA A 79 3.45 12.00 -0.45
N LYS A 80 3.95 12.12 0.79
CA LYS A 80 3.09 12.15 1.99
C LYS A 80 2.14 13.35 1.97
N GLU A 81 2.62 14.55 1.65
CA GLU A 81 1.77 15.75 1.52
C GLU A 81 0.72 15.56 0.42
N ARG A 82 1.10 14.97 -0.72
CA ARG A 82 0.19 14.66 -1.81
C ARG A 82 -0.91 13.68 -1.39
N LEU A 83 -0.57 12.62 -0.66
CA LEU A 83 -1.55 11.68 -0.14
C LEU A 83 -2.50 12.33 0.89
N ASN A 84 -1.99 13.19 1.76
CA ASN A 84 -2.84 13.95 2.68
C ASN A 84 -3.82 14.86 1.92
N TYR A 85 -3.35 15.54 0.88
CA TYR A 85 -4.19 16.34 0.00
C TYR A 85 -5.27 15.49 -0.70
N VAL A 86 -4.92 14.28 -1.14
CA VAL A 86 -5.90 13.33 -1.71
C VAL A 86 -6.99 12.97 -0.69
N ILE A 87 -6.61 12.70 0.55
CA ILE A 87 -7.56 12.38 1.64
C ILE A 87 -8.50 13.56 1.86
N GLU A 88 -7.97 14.77 2.03
CA GLU A 88 -8.76 15.99 2.26
C GLU A 88 -9.73 16.27 1.10
N MET A 89 -9.26 16.17 -0.14
CA MET A 89 -10.08 16.37 -1.32
C MET A 89 -11.20 15.31 -1.44
N THR A 90 -10.90 14.06 -1.07
CA THR A 90 -11.87 12.96 -1.11
C THR A 90 -12.94 13.16 -0.04
N GLU A 91 -12.55 13.56 1.17
CA GLU A 91 -13.49 13.87 2.26
C GLU A 91 -14.38 15.06 1.89
N GLN A 92 -13.80 16.14 1.35
CA GLN A 92 -14.57 17.30 0.92
C GLN A 92 -15.58 16.96 -0.18
N ALA A 93 -15.18 16.18 -1.19
CA ALA A 93 -16.05 15.77 -2.28
C ALA A 93 -17.18 14.84 -1.80
N ALA A 94 -16.86 13.92 -0.89
CA ALA A 94 -17.85 13.03 -0.29
C ALA A 94 -18.90 13.82 0.51
N ASN A 95 -18.47 14.73 1.38
CA ASN A 95 -19.36 15.58 2.17
C ASN A 95 -20.26 16.43 1.25
N LYS A 96 -19.68 17.11 0.26
CA LYS A 96 -20.44 17.94 -0.67
C LYS A 96 -21.45 17.12 -1.49
N THR A 97 -21.08 15.91 -1.90
CA THR A 97 -21.99 14.99 -2.60
C THR A 97 -23.13 14.56 -1.69
N MET A 98 -22.82 14.20 -0.44
CA MET A 98 -23.82 13.78 0.55
C MET A 98 -24.81 14.90 0.86
N ASP A 99 -24.32 16.11 1.14
CA ASP A 99 -25.15 17.29 1.40
C ASP A 99 -26.12 17.57 0.23
N ALA A 100 -25.60 17.55 -1.02
CA ALA A 100 -26.41 17.81 -2.19
C ALA A 100 -27.47 16.71 -2.43
N VAL A 101 -27.12 15.45 -2.19
CA VAL A 101 -28.07 14.32 -2.28
C VAL A 101 -29.13 14.40 -1.17
N GLU A 102 -28.75 14.76 0.06
CA GLU A 102 -29.69 14.98 1.16
C GLU A 102 -30.73 16.07 0.84
N GLU A 103 -30.33 17.12 0.12
CA GLU A 103 -31.27 18.14 -0.37
C GLU A 103 -32.11 17.67 -1.58
N CYS A 104 -31.60 16.76 -2.41
CA CYS A 104 -32.32 16.23 -3.58
C CYS A 104 -33.54 15.38 -3.19
N ILE A 105 -33.40 14.55 -2.15
CA ILE A 105 -34.43 13.62 -1.68
C ILE A 105 -35.77 14.32 -1.36
N PRO A 106 -35.83 15.34 -0.47
CA PRO A 106 -37.09 15.99 -0.13
C PRO A 106 -37.73 16.73 -1.32
N LEU A 107 -36.94 17.21 -2.29
CA LEU A 107 -37.46 17.81 -3.52
C LEU A 107 -38.15 16.75 -4.39
N ALA A 108 -37.51 15.59 -4.56
CA ALA A 108 -38.11 14.47 -5.29
C ALA A 108 -39.40 13.97 -4.61
N ASP A 109 -39.38 13.84 -3.27
CA ASP A 109 -40.55 13.46 -2.48
C ASP A 109 -41.69 14.49 -2.62
N SER A 110 -41.37 15.78 -2.61
CA SER A 110 -42.35 16.86 -2.80
C SER A 110 -43.03 16.78 -4.16
N ILE A 111 -42.26 16.50 -5.23
CA ILE A 111 -42.82 16.28 -6.58
C ILE A 111 -43.76 15.07 -6.57
N ILE A 112 -43.35 13.95 -5.96
CA ILE A 112 -44.14 12.72 -5.88
C ILE A 112 -45.46 12.96 -5.12
N ILE A 113 -45.40 13.63 -3.96
CA ILE A 113 -46.58 13.98 -3.16
C ILE A 113 -47.54 14.85 -3.97
N ASN A 114 -47.02 15.87 -4.67
CA ASN A 114 -47.87 16.76 -5.47
C ASN A 114 -48.54 16.01 -6.63
N ILE A 115 -47.83 15.09 -7.31
CA ILE A 115 -48.43 14.23 -8.35
C ILE A 115 -49.56 13.37 -7.76
N HIS A 116 -49.34 12.74 -6.61
CA HIS A 116 -50.36 11.93 -5.95
C HIS A 116 -51.57 12.75 -5.48
N SER A 117 -51.39 14.03 -5.16
CA SER A 117 -52.50 14.91 -4.78
C SER A 117 -53.43 15.26 -5.96
N VAL A 118 -52.88 15.44 -7.16
CA VAL A 118 -53.61 15.86 -8.36
C VAL A 118 -54.19 14.67 -9.13
N SER A 119 -53.50 13.53 -9.11
CA SER A 119 -53.82 12.34 -9.92
C SER A 119 -55.26 11.81 -9.75
N PRO A 120 -55.85 11.71 -8.54
CA PRO A 120 -57.21 11.19 -8.38
C PRO A 120 -58.27 12.06 -9.05
N MET A 121 -58.15 13.38 -8.91
CA MET A 121 -59.09 14.33 -9.50
C MET A 121 -58.90 14.45 -11.01
N TRP A 122 -57.66 14.30 -11.48
CA TRP A 122 -57.35 14.16 -12.91
C TRP A 122 -58.00 12.91 -13.52
N GLU A 123 -57.95 11.77 -12.84
CA GLU A 123 -58.61 10.54 -13.30
C GLU A 123 -60.14 10.66 -13.35
N LYS A 124 -60.76 11.34 -12.38
CA LYS A 124 -62.19 11.66 -12.40
C LYS A 124 -62.57 12.48 -13.64
N LEU A 125 -61.79 13.52 -13.94
CA LEU A 125 -61.96 14.34 -15.14
C LEU A 125 -61.88 13.47 -16.41
N MET A 126 -60.89 12.57 -16.51
CA MET A 126 -60.73 11.68 -17.68
C MET A 126 -61.90 10.71 -17.85
N ARG A 127 -62.55 10.30 -16.75
CA ARG A 127 -63.77 9.48 -16.75
C ARG A 127 -65.05 10.28 -17.01
N ARG A 128 -64.95 11.61 -17.18
CA ARG A 128 -66.07 12.55 -17.30
C ARG A 128 -67.00 12.55 -16.08
N ASP A 129 -66.46 12.19 -14.92
CA ASP A 129 -67.16 12.08 -13.65
C ASP A 129 -66.63 13.14 -12.68
N ILE A 130 -66.85 14.41 -13.02
CA ILE A 130 -66.37 15.55 -12.23
C ILE A 130 -67.42 16.66 -12.19
N ALA A 131 -67.63 17.23 -11.01
CA ALA A 131 -68.50 18.38 -10.83
C ALA A 131 -67.81 19.70 -11.27
N LEU A 132 -68.59 20.73 -11.56
CA LEU A 132 -68.05 22.02 -12.07
C LEU A 132 -67.17 22.73 -11.03
N ASP A 133 -67.50 22.61 -9.75
CA ASP A 133 -66.73 23.12 -8.61
C ASP A 133 -65.43 22.33 -8.39
N GLU A 134 -65.49 21.00 -8.46
CA GLU A 134 -64.31 20.13 -8.45
C GLU A 134 -63.34 20.44 -9.60
N PHE A 135 -63.87 20.72 -10.80
CA PHE A 135 -63.06 21.11 -11.97
C PHE A 135 -62.29 22.41 -11.76
N LYS A 136 -62.91 23.42 -11.12
CA LYS A 136 -62.23 24.68 -10.79
C LYS A 136 -61.12 24.46 -9.78
N SER A 137 -61.35 23.63 -8.74
CA SER A 137 -60.32 23.25 -7.79
C SER A 137 -59.14 22.57 -8.49
N LEU A 138 -59.43 21.58 -9.35
CA LEU A 138 -58.41 20.86 -10.11
C LEU A 138 -57.54 21.82 -10.95
N CYS A 139 -58.12 22.84 -11.58
CA CYS A 139 -57.34 23.82 -12.33
C CYS A 139 -56.33 24.57 -11.44
N HIS A 140 -56.74 24.96 -10.23
CA HIS A 140 -55.85 25.59 -9.27
C HIS A 140 -54.78 24.62 -8.73
N ASP A 141 -55.17 23.38 -8.45
CA ASP A 141 -54.26 22.33 -7.97
C ASP A 141 -53.19 22.00 -9.03
N VAL A 142 -53.58 21.87 -10.30
CA VAL A 142 -52.66 21.66 -11.43
C VAL A 142 -51.74 22.86 -11.64
N GLN A 143 -52.26 24.08 -11.54
CA GLN A 143 -51.44 25.29 -11.65
C GLN A 143 -50.39 25.37 -10.53
N SER A 144 -50.81 25.07 -9.30
CA SER A 144 -49.93 24.99 -8.14
C SER A 144 -48.87 23.91 -8.34
N PHE A 145 -49.27 22.70 -8.73
CA PHE A 145 -48.36 21.59 -9.02
C PHE A 145 -47.32 21.96 -10.08
N MET A 146 -47.74 22.57 -11.21
CA MET A 146 -46.81 23.00 -12.26
C MET A 146 -45.78 24.01 -11.74
N SER A 147 -46.21 24.99 -10.94
CA SER A 147 -45.31 26.01 -10.38
C SER A 147 -44.30 25.41 -9.40
N HIS A 148 -44.76 24.56 -8.47
CA HIS A 148 -43.89 23.91 -7.49
C HIS A 148 -42.94 22.92 -8.16
N SER A 149 -43.45 22.06 -9.05
CA SER A 149 -42.63 21.10 -9.79
C SER A 149 -41.55 21.78 -10.64
N GLN A 150 -41.83 22.95 -11.24
CA GLN A 150 -40.82 23.72 -11.95
C GLN A 150 -39.72 24.24 -11.00
N HIS A 151 -40.08 24.72 -9.81
CA HIS A 151 -39.10 25.17 -8.82
C HIS A 151 -38.23 24.02 -8.32
N ASP A 152 -38.87 22.95 -7.85
CA ASP A 152 -38.20 21.77 -7.28
C ASP A 152 -37.29 21.10 -8.32
N SER A 153 -37.74 20.98 -9.58
CA SER A 153 -36.93 20.39 -10.66
C SER A 153 -35.72 21.24 -11.02
N ASN A 154 -35.83 22.58 -10.96
CA ASN A 154 -34.69 23.45 -11.21
C ASN A 154 -33.66 23.33 -10.08
N ARG A 155 -34.12 23.32 -8.83
CA ARG A 155 -33.23 23.14 -7.66
C ARG A 155 -32.57 21.76 -7.68
N LEU A 156 -33.32 20.71 -8.00
CA LEU A 156 -32.78 19.36 -8.16
C LEU A 156 -31.67 19.31 -9.22
N ARG A 157 -31.87 19.98 -10.37
CA ARG A 157 -30.84 20.07 -11.41
C ARG A 157 -29.59 20.81 -10.93
N GLU A 158 -29.75 21.89 -10.17
CA GLU A 158 -28.62 22.62 -9.59
C GLU A 158 -27.81 21.71 -8.64
N LEU A 159 -28.48 21.01 -7.73
CA LEU A 159 -27.85 20.08 -6.79
C LEU A 159 -27.15 18.92 -7.50
N LEU A 160 -27.77 18.34 -8.54
CA LEU A 160 -27.13 17.29 -9.35
C LEU A 160 -25.88 17.81 -10.10
N ASN A 161 -25.88 19.08 -10.52
CA ASN A 161 -24.67 19.71 -11.06
C ASN A 161 -23.62 19.93 -9.95
N GLU A 162 -24.01 20.30 -8.74
CA GLU A 162 -23.09 20.41 -7.61
C GLU A 162 -22.43 19.07 -7.27
N VAL A 163 -23.19 17.97 -7.32
CA VAL A 163 -22.66 16.59 -7.20
C VAL A 163 -21.64 16.31 -8.31
N LEU A 164 -21.98 16.63 -9.57
CA LEU A 164 -21.07 16.39 -10.69
C LEU A 164 -19.77 17.18 -10.54
N MET A 165 -19.85 18.45 -10.16
CA MET A 165 -18.66 19.30 -9.93
C MET A 165 -17.86 18.85 -8.71
N ALA A 166 -18.51 18.29 -7.69
CA ALA A 166 -17.80 17.70 -6.56
C ALA A 166 -16.92 16.52 -6.98
N GLN A 167 -17.21 15.84 -8.10
CA GLN A 167 -16.46 14.68 -8.61
C GLN A 167 -15.17 15.05 -9.36
N ASP A 168 -14.95 16.32 -9.71
CA ASP A 168 -13.74 16.78 -10.43
C ASP A 168 -12.44 16.47 -9.68
N PHE A 169 -12.50 16.22 -8.36
CA PHE A 169 -11.36 15.77 -7.56
C PHE A 169 -10.78 14.43 -8.02
N GLN A 170 -11.57 13.56 -8.67
CA GLN A 170 -11.15 12.20 -9.03
C GLN A 170 -9.97 12.20 -10.00
N ASP A 171 -9.95 13.11 -10.97
CA ASP A 171 -8.83 13.21 -11.92
C ASP A 171 -7.54 13.65 -11.21
N LEU A 172 -7.64 14.70 -10.39
CA LEU A 172 -6.49 15.24 -9.67
C LEU A 172 -5.94 14.23 -8.65
N THR A 173 -6.82 13.57 -7.89
CA THR A 173 -6.42 12.56 -6.91
C THR A 173 -5.83 11.32 -7.58
N GLY A 174 -6.40 10.88 -8.71
CA GLY A 174 -5.85 9.77 -9.50
C GLY A 174 -4.44 10.05 -10.02
N GLN A 175 -4.18 11.27 -10.49
CA GLN A 175 -2.83 11.68 -10.92
C GLN A 175 -1.83 11.67 -9.76
N MET A 176 -2.25 12.16 -8.59
CA MET A 176 -1.40 12.20 -7.39
C MET A 176 -1.07 10.79 -6.90
N ILE A 177 -2.07 9.91 -6.82
CA ILE A 177 -1.86 8.50 -6.46
C ILE A 177 -0.91 7.82 -7.45
N ARG A 178 -1.07 8.05 -8.76
CA ARG A 178 -0.16 7.46 -9.76
C ARG A 178 1.28 7.90 -9.55
N ARG A 179 1.52 9.19 -9.28
CA ARG A 179 2.88 9.69 -8.96
C ARG A 179 3.46 9.04 -7.71
N VAL A 180 2.64 8.83 -6.68
CA VAL A 180 3.07 8.14 -5.45
C VAL A 180 3.39 6.67 -5.73
N ILE A 181 2.60 5.98 -6.55
CA ILE A 181 2.88 4.60 -6.96
C ILE A 181 4.21 4.51 -7.72
N ASP A 182 4.45 5.43 -8.64
CA ASP A 182 5.70 5.46 -9.41
C ASP A 182 6.91 5.71 -8.49
N LEU A 183 6.78 6.60 -7.50
CA LEU A 183 7.79 6.82 -6.47
C LEU A 183 8.07 5.56 -5.65
N VAL A 184 7.02 4.86 -5.20
CA VAL A 184 7.17 3.62 -4.42
C VAL A 184 7.90 2.54 -5.22
N ARG A 185 7.56 2.40 -6.51
CA ARG A 185 8.26 1.47 -7.43
C ARG A 185 9.73 1.83 -7.58
N GLU A 186 10.05 3.12 -7.63
CA GLU A 186 11.43 3.56 -7.71
C GLU A 186 12.22 3.22 -6.43
N VAL A 187 11.63 3.48 -5.27
CA VAL A 187 12.22 3.11 -3.97
C VAL A 187 12.44 1.58 -3.90
N GLU A 188 11.45 0.79 -4.32
CA GLU A 188 11.55 -0.68 -4.37
C GLU A 188 12.71 -1.14 -5.26
N ASN A 189 12.81 -0.61 -6.48
CA ASN A 189 13.88 -0.96 -7.43
C ASN A 189 15.28 -0.62 -6.87
N ASN A 190 15.41 0.53 -6.21
CA ASN A 190 16.68 0.94 -5.60
C ASN A 190 17.06 0.03 -4.42
N LEU A 191 16.08 -0.39 -3.60
CA LEU A 191 16.32 -1.36 -2.52
C LEU A 191 16.68 -2.76 -3.05
N VAL A 192 16.05 -3.21 -4.14
CA VAL A 192 16.41 -4.47 -4.80
C VAL A 192 17.82 -4.39 -5.37
N SER A 193 18.17 -3.30 -6.06
CA SER A 193 19.52 -3.06 -6.60
C SER A 193 20.58 -3.02 -5.48
N MET A 194 20.23 -2.48 -4.33
CA MET A 194 21.09 -2.51 -3.15
C MET A 194 21.31 -3.96 -2.70
N LEU A 195 20.23 -4.71 -2.51
CA LEU A 195 20.28 -6.10 -2.05
C LEU A 195 21.07 -6.99 -3.01
N THR A 196 20.98 -6.79 -4.33
CA THR A 196 21.77 -7.55 -5.30
C THR A 196 23.26 -7.22 -5.22
N VAL A 197 23.65 -5.95 -5.04
CA VAL A 197 25.06 -5.55 -4.85
C VAL A 197 25.65 -6.17 -3.58
N PHE A 198 24.90 -6.21 -2.48
CA PHE A 198 25.36 -6.89 -1.25
C PHE A 198 25.27 -8.42 -1.34
N GLY A 199 24.28 -8.95 -2.05
CA GLY A 199 24.04 -10.38 -2.25
C GLY A 199 25.06 -11.05 -3.17
N ASP A 200 25.66 -10.32 -4.12
CA ASP A 200 26.73 -10.87 -4.96
C ASP A 200 28.07 -11.05 -4.21
N THR A 201 28.19 -10.51 -2.98
CA THR A 201 29.39 -10.72 -2.15
C THR A 201 29.24 -11.86 -1.13
N ALA A 202 28.03 -12.40 -0.97
CA ALA A 202 27.80 -13.54 -0.10
C ALA A 202 26.59 -14.34 -0.60
N ILE A 203 26.83 -15.63 -0.86
CA ILE A 203 25.85 -16.72 -1.05
C ILE A 203 25.75 -17.22 -2.49
N GLU A 204 26.51 -18.27 -2.80
CA GLU A 204 25.98 -19.37 -3.60
C GLU A 204 24.64 -19.80 -2.97
N SER A 205 23.54 -19.39 -3.61
CA SER A 205 22.19 -19.96 -3.52
C SER A 205 21.77 -20.57 -2.19
N THR A 206 21.09 -19.80 -1.35
CA THR A 206 20.11 -20.36 -0.40
C THR A 206 18.79 -19.60 -0.54
N PRO A 207 17.67 -20.26 -0.88
CA PRO A 207 16.40 -19.59 -1.09
C PRO A 207 15.86 -19.07 0.24
N VAL A 208 15.60 -17.76 0.31
CA VAL A 208 15.00 -17.09 1.47
C VAL A 208 13.54 -17.53 1.58
N ALA A 209 13.17 -18.13 2.71
CA ALA A 209 11.79 -18.50 3.02
C ALA A 209 10.93 -17.24 3.18
N LYS A 210 9.78 -17.20 2.49
CA LYS A 210 8.78 -16.14 2.61
C LYS A 210 8.25 -16.10 4.05
N VAL A 211 8.38 -14.96 4.72
CA VAL A 211 7.73 -14.70 6.01
C VAL A 211 6.28 -14.32 5.73
N ASP A 212 5.36 -15.14 6.23
CA ASP A 212 3.92 -14.98 6.09
C ASP A 212 3.41 -13.93 7.10
N ASN A 213 3.32 -12.67 6.67
CA ASN A 213 2.73 -11.60 7.47
C ASN A 213 1.20 -11.66 7.37
N LYS A 214 0.59 -12.56 8.14
CA LYS A 214 -0.85 -12.57 8.41
C LYS A 214 -1.20 -11.43 9.35
N ILE A 215 -1.58 -10.29 8.81
CA ILE A 215 -2.59 -9.32 9.28
C ILE A 215 -2.39 -8.08 8.39
N GLU A 216 -3.11 -8.02 7.28
CA GLU A 216 -3.34 -6.79 6.54
C GLU A 216 -4.86 -6.59 6.41
N ALA A 217 -5.31 -5.34 6.57
CA ALA A 217 -6.70 -4.99 6.38
C ALA A 217 -7.05 -5.16 4.89
N GLU A 218 -7.87 -6.14 4.56
CA GLU A 218 -8.25 -6.42 3.17
C GLU A 218 -9.19 -5.30 2.68
N GLY A 219 -8.65 -4.43 1.83
CA GLY A 219 -9.45 -3.64 0.90
C GLY A 219 -10.10 -4.53 -0.18
N PRO A 220 -10.86 -3.96 -1.13
CA PRO A 220 -11.48 -4.75 -2.19
C PRO A 220 -10.45 -5.64 -2.89
N ILE A 221 -10.79 -6.93 -3.03
CA ILE A 221 -9.88 -7.97 -3.53
C ILE A 221 -9.40 -7.61 -4.93
N MET A 222 -8.11 -7.27 -5.04
CA MET A 222 -7.46 -7.00 -6.31
C MET A 222 -6.94 -8.31 -6.91
N ASN A 223 -7.25 -8.57 -8.19
CA ASN A 223 -6.84 -9.76 -8.93
C ASN A 223 -7.35 -11.09 -8.33
N ALA A 224 -8.68 -11.21 -8.17
CA ALA A 224 -9.34 -12.43 -7.70
C ALA A 224 -8.94 -13.71 -8.46
N GLU A 225 -8.62 -13.60 -9.75
CA GLU A 225 -8.22 -14.73 -10.60
C GLU A 225 -6.84 -15.32 -10.25
N LEU A 226 -6.00 -14.60 -9.50
CA LEU A 226 -4.61 -14.97 -9.21
C LEU A 226 -4.39 -15.41 -7.75
N ARG A 227 -5.39 -15.28 -6.87
CA ARG A 227 -5.32 -15.74 -5.47
C ARG A 227 -6.13 -17.03 -5.31
N GLU A 228 -5.50 -18.07 -4.76
CA GLU A 228 -6.17 -19.34 -4.39
C GLU A 228 -7.12 -19.19 -3.17
N ASP A 229 -7.07 -18.06 -2.47
CA ASP A 229 -7.79 -17.80 -1.21
C ASP A 229 -9.00 -16.86 -1.40
N VAL A 230 -9.50 -16.72 -2.63
CA VAL A 230 -10.65 -15.85 -2.96
C VAL A 230 -11.86 -16.72 -3.23
N VAL A 231 -12.80 -16.66 -2.29
CA VAL A 231 -14.12 -17.28 -2.42
C VAL A 231 -14.91 -16.50 -3.48
N THR A 232 -15.17 -17.14 -4.63
CA THR A 232 -15.81 -16.48 -5.79
C THR A 232 -17.29 -16.80 -5.96
N GLY A 233 -17.89 -17.55 -5.03
CA GLY A 233 -19.30 -17.94 -5.10
C GLY A 233 -20.00 -18.00 -3.74
N GLN A 234 -21.30 -17.68 -3.73
CA GLN A 234 -22.17 -17.75 -2.55
C GLN A 234 -22.25 -19.18 -1.95
N ASP A 235 -22.07 -20.20 -2.79
CA ASP A 235 -22.10 -21.61 -2.36
C ASP A 235 -20.90 -21.97 -1.46
N GLU A 236 -19.71 -21.41 -1.75
CA GLU A 236 -18.50 -21.61 -0.95
C GLU A 236 -18.53 -20.81 0.36
N VAL A 237 -19.27 -19.70 0.39
CA VAL A 237 -19.56 -18.95 1.63
C VAL A 237 -20.45 -19.77 2.56
N ASP A 238 -21.47 -20.44 2.03
CA ASP A 238 -22.36 -21.32 2.80
C ASP A 238 -21.63 -22.57 3.32
N ASP A 239 -20.67 -23.11 2.57
CA ASP A 239 -19.80 -24.21 3.02
C ASP A 239 -18.86 -23.78 4.15
N LEU A 240 -18.29 -22.57 4.07
CA LEU A 240 -17.47 -21.99 5.13
C LEU A 240 -18.27 -21.74 6.41
N LEU A 241 -19.50 -21.22 6.30
CA LEU A 241 -20.41 -21.01 7.43
C LEU A 241 -20.83 -22.33 8.07
N SER A 242 -21.11 -23.36 7.26
CA SER A 242 -21.41 -24.71 7.72
C SER A 242 -20.23 -25.34 8.47
N SER A 243 -18.99 -25.06 8.04
CA SER A 243 -17.78 -25.57 8.70
C SER A 243 -17.47 -24.90 10.04
N LEU A 244 -17.92 -23.65 10.25
CA LEU A 244 -17.81 -22.91 11.52
C LEU A 244 -18.97 -23.21 12.49
N GLY A 245 -19.95 -24.02 12.09
CA GLY A 245 -21.00 -24.53 12.96
C GLY A 245 -22.19 -23.59 13.19
N PHE A 246 -22.53 -22.77 12.18
CA PHE A 246 -23.84 -22.11 12.09
C PHE A 246 -24.79 -22.88 11.17
#